data_AF-A0A485LR93-F1
#
_entry.id   AF-A0A485LR93-F1
#
_cell.length_a   1.000
_cell.length_b   1.000
_cell.length_c   1.000
_cell.angle_alpha   90.00
_cell.angle_beta   90.00
_cell.angle_gamma   90.00
#
_symmetry.space_group_name_H-M   'P 1'
#
loop_
_entity.id
_entity.type
_entity.pdbx_description
1 polymer ?
#
loop_
_entity_poly.entity_id
_entity_poly.type
_entity_poly.pdbx_seq_one_letter_code
_entity_poly.pdbx_strand_id
1 'polypeptide(L)'
;MVQSFLSICAIWLASAASGFQLTPSIHDPTSHGSVWQPSLISLLTSTTTNVQPSALSTDEKTAIAIAFVKKQMELTHVPGLGLSVVYENKPVIVEGFGSNEVGSTTKPVTTNSVFQIGGYSMTFIAVAIAKLVDDGKVTWQDSIKQHLPWFELVDKYAEKHATLGDLASMNFVDVDDSDSMLEMNFDPYFTERTMVESLRLLNTTRAHHSYWLQSKFVQL
;
A
#
# COMPACT_ATOMS: atom_id res chain seq x y z
N MET A 1 -12.21 12.16 1.82
CA MET A 1 -10.77 11.88 1.64
C MET A 1 -10.39 10.45 2.04
N VAL A 2 -11.08 9.80 3.00
CA VAL A 2 -10.83 8.39 3.38
C VAL A 2 -11.48 7.37 2.41
N GLN A 3 -12.58 7.74 1.74
CA GLN A 3 -13.27 6.89 0.75
C GLN A 3 -12.40 6.54 -0.47
N SER A 4 -11.44 7.41 -0.81
CA SER A 4 -10.61 7.28 -2.02
C SER A 4 -9.50 6.24 -1.86
N PHE A 5 -9.00 6.02 -0.64
CA PHE A 5 -7.91 5.08 -0.39
C PHE A 5 -8.36 3.62 -0.37
N LEU A 6 -9.55 3.33 0.19
CA LEU A 6 -10.12 1.97 0.17
C LEU A 6 -10.50 1.53 -1.26
N SER A 7 -10.86 2.48 -2.12
CA SER A 7 -11.23 2.17 -3.51
C SER A 7 -10.01 1.78 -4.36
N ILE A 8 -8.83 2.33 -4.08
CA ILE A 8 -7.60 2.03 -4.83
C ILE A 8 -7.08 0.62 -4.49
N CYS A 9 -7.17 0.18 -3.24
CA CYS A 9 -6.78 -1.19 -2.85
C CYS A 9 -7.70 -2.27 -3.44
N ALA A 10 -9.01 -1.99 -3.57
CA ALA A 10 -9.95 -2.94 -4.19
C ALA A 10 -9.74 -3.10 -5.70
N ILE A 11 -9.33 -2.04 -6.39
CA ILE A 11 -9.04 -2.06 -7.83
C ILE A 11 -7.79 -2.90 -8.14
N TRP A 12 -6.78 -2.87 -7.27
CA TRP A 12 -5.55 -3.66 -7.45
C TRP A 12 -5.77 -5.17 -7.27
N LEU A 13 -6.63 -5.59 -6.33
CA LEU A 13 -6.97 -7.00 -6.14
C LEU A 13 -7.83 -7.57 -7.28
N ALA A 14 -8.63 -6.74 -7.97
CA ALA A 14 -9.46 -7.19 -9.09
C ALA A 14 -8.72 -7.21 -10.44
N SER A 15 -7.74 -6.31 -10.66
CA SER A 15 -7.02 -6.21 -11.94
C SER A 15 -6.01 -7.33 -12.19
N ALA A 16 -5.67 -8.13 -11.17
CA ALA A 16 -4.82 -9.31 -11.32
C ALA A 16 -5.58 -10.55 -11.86
N ALA A 17 -6.91 -10.51 -11.97
CA ALA A 17 -7.73 -11.68 -12.26
C ALA A 17 -8.46 -11.66 -13.62
N SER A 18 -8.40 -10.58 -14.40
CA SER A 18 -9.11 -10.52 -15.69
C SER A 18 -8.43 -9.57 -16.69
N GLY A 19 -7.71 -10.16 -17.64
CA GLY A 19 -7.32 -9.46 -18.86
C GLY A 19 -8.56 -9.13 -19.70
N PHE A 20 -9.10 -7.93 -19.53
CA PHE A 20 -10.22 -7.43 -20.33
C PHE A 20 -9.91 -6.03 -20.87
N GLN A 21 -9.59 -5.97 -22.16
CA GLN A 21 -9.43 -4.71 -22.90
C GLN A 21 -10.82 -4.17 -23.28
N LEU A 22 -11.11 -2.92 -22.92
CA LEU A 22 -12.30 -2.21 -23.37
C LEU A 22 -11.94 -1.32 -24.57
N THR A 23 -12.53 -1.60 -25.73
CA THR A 23 -12.63 -0.63 -26.83
C THR A 23 -13.92 0.18 -26.68
N PRO A 24 -13.93 1.49 -26.99
CA PRO A 24 -15.15 2.28 -26.96
C PRO A 24 -15.84 2.27 -28.33
N SER A 25 -17.11 1.88 -28.38
CA SER A 25 -17.99 2.08 -29.54
C SER A 25 -18.74 3.40 -29.37
N ILE A 26 -18.56 4.31 -30.34
CA ILE A 26 -19.22 5.60 -30.47
C ILE A 26 -20.53 5.38 -31.24
N HIS A 27 -21.67 5.83 -30.70
CA HIS A 27 -22.96 5.80 -31.38
C HIS A 27 -23.39 7.23 -31.77
N ASP A 28 -23.71 7.40 -33.05
CA ASP A 28 -24.18 8.61 -33.74
C ASP A 28 -25.70 8.84 -33.53
N PRO A 29 -26.21 10.10 -33.40
CA PRO A 29 -27.63 10.36 -33.16
C PRO A 29 -28.31 11.13 -34.31
N THR A 30 -29.20 10.50 -35.07
CA THR A 30 -30.31 11.12 -35.83
C THR A 30 -31.33 9.99 -36.13
N SER A 31 -32.66 10.08 -36.18
CA SER A 31 -33.59 11.16 -36.45
C SER A 31 -35.06 10.70 -36.21
N HIS A 32 -35.95 11.71 -36.10
CA HIS A 32 -37.39 11.74 -36.46
C HIS A 32 -38.44 10.89 -35.73
N GLY A 33 -39.39 11.61 -35.09
CA GLY A 33 -40.81 11.41 -35.38
C GLY A 33 -41.78 11.36 -34.19
N SER A 34 -42.68 12.35 -34.17
CA SER A 34 -44.12 12.24 -33.89
C SER A 34 -44.66 12.99 -32.67
N VAL A 35 -45.86 13.52 -32.93
CA VAL A 35 -46.55 14.67 -32.35
C VAL A 35 -47.35 14.25 -31.11
N TRP A 36 -47.33 15.11 -30.09
CA TRP A 36 -48.00 14.93 -28.80
C TRP A 36 -49.54 14.99 -28.92
N GLN A 37 -50.22 13.97 -28.42
CA GLN A 37 -51.62 14.02 -27.97
C GLN A 37 -51.64 13.81 -26.45
N PRO A 38 -52.15 14.76 -25.63
CA PRO A 38 -52.26 14.54 -24.19
C PRO A 38 -53.57 13.82 -23.88
N SER A 39 -53.53 12.49 -23.76
CA SER A 39 -54.55 11.71 -23.09
C SER A 39 -54.19 11.51 -21.62
N LEU A 40 -55.19 11.78 -20.77
CA LEU A 40 -55.18 11.77 -19.32
C LEU A 40 -54.61 10.44 -18.76
N ILE A 41 -53.45 10.50 -18.09
CA ILE A 41 -52.96 9.41 -17.25
C ILE A 41 -53.20 9.79 -15.79
N SER A 42 -54.07 9.01 -15.17
CA SER A 42 -54.46 9.05 -13.77
C SER A 42 -53.24 8.97 -12.85
N LEU A 43 -53.17 9.90 -11.89
CA LEU A 43 -52.09 10.00 -10.90
C LEU A 43 -52.24 8.88 -9.86
N LEU A 44 -51.60 7.73 -10.10
CA LEU A 44 -51.34 6.75 -9.04
C LEU A 44 -50.21 7.30 -8.16
N THR A 45 -50.56 7.99 -7.08
CA THR A 45 -49.61 8.31 -6.01
C THR A 45 -49.26 7.01 -5.29
N SER A 46 -48.26 6.29 -5.78
CA SER A 46 -47.57 5.30 -4.99
C SER A 46 -46.92 6.05 -3.82
N THR A 47 -47.45 5.86 -2.61
CA THR A 47 -46.69 6.16 -1.40
C THR A 47 -45.50 5.22 -1.39
N THR A 48 -44.40 5.63 -2.01
CA THR A 48 -43.09 5.05 -1.74
C THR A 48 -42.79 5.38 -0.29
N THR A 49 -42.99 4.42 0.60
CA THR A 49 -42.37 4.47 1.92
C THR A 49 -40.88 4.54 1.67
N ASN A 50 -40.32 5.75 1.81
CA ASN A 50 -38.88 5.96 1.80
C ASN A 50 -38.33 5.32 3.08
N VAL A 51 -38.18 4.00 3.06
CA VAL A 51 -37.37 3.28 4.04
C VAL A 51 -35.93 3.69 3.75
N GLN A 52 -35.51 4.81 4.33
CA GLN A 52 -34.11 5.16 4.42
C GLN A 52 -33.43 3.99 5.14
N PRO A 53 -32.41 3.33 4.55
CA PRO A 53 -31.64 2.33 5.26
C PRO A 53 -31.13 2.98 6.54
N SER A 54 -31.54 2.49 7.70
CA SER A 54 -31.00 3.00 8.97
C SER A 54 -29.50 2.77 8.93
N ALA A 55 -28.73 3.84 8.94
CA ALA A 55 -27.28 3.75 8.95
C ALA A 55 -26.87 2.93 10.18
N LEU A 56 -26.12 1.84 9.96
CA LEU A 56 -25.62 0.99 11.03
C LEU A 56 -24.90 1.85 12.08
N SER A 57 -25.21 1.57 13.35
CA SER A 57 -24.52 2.14 14.50
C SER A 57 -23.03 1.74 14.51
N THR A 58 -22.23 2.49 15.25
CA THR A 58 -20.79 2.19 15.40
C THR A 58 -20.55 0.83 16.04
N ASP A 59 -21.41 0.42 16.98
CA ASP A 59 -21.30 -0.87 17.66
C ASP A 59 -21.59 -2.02 16.70
N GLU A 60 -22.61 -1.89 15.85
CA GLU A 60 -22.91 -2.87 14.81
C GLU A 60 -21.76 -3.00 13.80
N LYS A 61 -21.18 -1.88 13.36
CA LYS A 61 -20.00 -1.88 12.47
C LYS A 61 -18.79 -2.54 13.11
N THR A 62 -18.58 -2.29 14.40
CA THR A 62 -17.49 -2.89 15.18
C THR A 62 -17.66 -4.40 15.29
N ALA A 63 -18.86 -4.87 15.63
CA ALA A 63 -19.17 -6.29 15.69
C ALA A 63 -18.95 -6.99 14.33
N ILE A 64 -19.36 -6.35 13.23
CA ILE A 64 -19.12 -6.85 11.87
C ILE A 64 -17.62 -6.94 11.56
N ALA A 65 -16.83 -5.93 11.91
CA ALA A 65 -15.39 -5.92 11.70
C ALA A 65 -14.69 -7.04 12.49
N ILE A 66 -15.05 -7.25 13.76
CA ILE A 66 -14.50 -8.32 14.60
C ILE A 66 -14.87 -9.70 14.02
N ALA A 67 -16.12 -9.89 13.59
CA ALA A 67 -16.56 -11.14 12.98
C ALA A 67 -15.81 -11.43 11.67
N PHE A 68 -15.60 -10.41 10.84
CA PHE A 68 -14.80 -10.51 9.61
C PHE A 68 -13.36 -10.95 9.93
N VAL A 69 -12.73 -10.32 10.91
CA VAL A 69 -11.35 -10.62 11.31
C VAL A 69 -11.21 -12.06 11.80
N LYS A 70 -12.11 -12.53 12.67
CA LYS A 70 -12.11 -13.92 13.13
C LYS A 70 -12.23 -14.91 11.98
N LYS A 71 -13.13 -14.65 11.03
CA LYS A 71 -13.28 -15.46 9.82
C LYS A 71 -12.01 -15.48 8.96
N GLN A 72 -11.33 -14.34 8.79
CA GLN A 72 -10.08 -14.29 8.04
C GLN A 72 -8.95 -15.04 8.75
N MET A 73 -8.86 -14.96 10.08
CA MET A 73 -7.89 -15.72 10.86
C MET A 73 -8.10 -17.23 10.69
N GLU A 74 -9.35 -17.69 10.69
CA GLU A 74 -9.68 -19.11 10.42
C GLU A 74 -9.27 -19.54 9.01
N LEU A 75 -9.53 -18.70 7.99
CA LEU A 75 -9.19 -19.02 6.59
C LEU A 75 -7.68 -19.02 6.33
N THR A 76 -6.95 -18.08 6.94
CA THR A 76 -5.52 -17.86 6.71
C THR A 76 -4.62 -18.60 7.69
N HIS A 77 -5.20 -19.20 8.73
CA HIS A 77 -4.49 -19.92 9.79
C HIS A 77 -3.42 -19.07 10.51
N VAL A 78 -3.65 -17.76 10.60
CA VAL A 78 -2.77 -16.84 11.33
C VAL A 78 -2.94 -17.09 12.83
N PRO A 79 -1.85 -17.38 13.58
CA PRO A 79 -1.94 -17.78 14.99
C PRO A 79 -2.42 -16.66 15.92
N GLY A 80 -2.12 -15.41 15.58
CA GLY A 80 -2.53 -14.25 16.37
C GLY A 80 -2.46 -12.95 15.59
N LEU A 81 -3.30 -11.98 15.99
CA LEU A 81 -3.45 -10.69 15.34
C LEU A 81 -3.75 -9.60 16.38
N GLY A 82 -3.01 -8.48 16.33
CA GLY A 82 -3.41 -7.25 17.01
C GLY A 82 -4.21 -6.36 16.07
N LEU A 83 -5.34 -5.80 16.53
CA LEU A 83 -6.17 -4.89 15.74
C LEU A 83 -6.47 -3.61 16.51
N SER A 84 -6.22 -2.47 15.86
CA SER A 84 -6.64 -1.16 16.34
C SER A 84 -7.38 -0.44 15.23
N VAL A 85 -8.59 0.05 15.53
CA VAL A 85 -9.40 0.87 14.63
C VAL A 85 -9.75 2.15 15.36
N VAL A 86 -9.41 3.28 14.74
CA VAL A 86 -9.69 4.63 15.25
C VAL A 86 -10.68 5.30 14.29
N TYR A 87 -11.78 5.81 14.84
CA TYR A 87 -12.80 6.55 14.11
C TYR A 87 -13.09 7.86 14.84
N GLU A 88 -13.09 8.98 14.12
CA GLU A 88 -13.28 10.32 14.71
C GLU A 88 -12.34 10.59 15.91
N ASN A 89 -11.05 10.23 15.75
CA ASN A 89 -10.02 10.32 16.80
C ASN A 89 -10.33 9.54 18.08
N LYS A 90 -11.27 8.59 18.05
CA LYS A 90 -11.60 7.71 19.16
C LYS A 90 -11.26 6.27 18.79
N PRO A 91 -10.55 5.52 19.64
CA PRO A 91 -10.40 4.09 19.44
C PRO A 91 -11.78 3.43 19.56
N VAL A 92 -12.19 2.73 18.51
CA VAL A 92 -13.43 1.93 18.49
C VAL A 92 -13.15 0.44 18.63
N ILE A 93 -11.95 -0.01 18.23
CA ILE A 93 -11.46 -1.38 18.46
C ILE A 93 -9.99 -1.27 18.89
N VAL A 94 -9.62 -1.93 19.99
CA VAL A 94 -8.21 -2.10 20.41
C VAL A 94 -8.12 -3.46 21.09
N GLU A 95 -7.90 -4.51 20.30
CA GLU A 95 -7.98 -5.89 20.78
C GLU A 95 -6.87 -6.77 20.20
N GLY A 96 -6.50 -7.79 20.97
CA GLY A 96 -5.65 -8.89 20.52
C GLY A 96 -6.48 -10.14 20.29
N PHE A 97 -6.22 -10.85 19.20
CA PHE A 97 -6.87 -12.09 18.81
C PHE A 97 -5.84 -13.21 18.74
N GLY A 98 -6.22 -14.42 19.18
CA GLY A 98 -5.36 -15.60 19.10
C GLY A 98 -4.15 -15.55 20.05
N SER A 99 -3.05 -16.16 19.61
CA SER A 99 -1.85 -16.38 20.41
C SER A 99 -0.60 -15.84 19.73
N ASN A 100 0.35 -15.35 20.53
CA ASN A 100 1.68 -14.94 20.07
C ASN A 100 2.57 -16.14 19.69
N GLU A 101 2.18 -17.36 20.06
CA GLU A 101 2.95 -18.58 19.79
C GLU A 101 2.04 -19.67 19.21
N VAL A 102 2.51 -20.27 18.11
CA VAL A 102 1.78 -21.34 17.41
C VAL A 102 1.54 -22.51 18.36
N GLY A 103 0.27 -22.90 18.52
CA GLY A 103 -0.13 -24.02 19.39
C GLY A 103 -0.17 -23.70 20.89
N SER A 104 0.20 -22.49 21.30
CA SER A 104 0.12 -22.08 22.71
C SER A 104 -1.23 -21.45 23.03
N THR A 105 -1.88 -21.90 24.10
CA THR A 105 -3.09 -21.27 24.67
C THR A 105 -2.76 -20.31 25.82
N THR A 106 -1.50 -20.23 26.25
CA THR A 106 -1.07 -19.48 27.44
C THR A 106 -0.42 -18.14 27.12
N LYS A 107 -0.17 -17.85 25.82
CA LYS A 107 0.44 -16.61 25.36
C LYS A 107 -0.49 -15.82 24.44
N PRO A 108 -1.62 -15.30 24.95
CA PRO A 108 -2.56 -14.55 24.12
C PRO A 108 -1.90 -13.32 23.52
N VAL A 109 -2.33 -12.93 22.31
CA VAL A 109 -2.03 -11.60 21.79
C VAL A 109 -2.70 -10.57 22.70
N THR A 110 -1.94 -9.55 23.11
CA THR A 110 -2.46 -8.45 23.91
C THR A 110 -2.13 -7.12 23.25
N THR A 111 -2.66 -6.03 23.80
CA THR A 111 -2.33 -4.66 23.36
C THR A 111 -0.85 -4.30 23.54
N ASN A 112 -0.10 -5.08 24.32
CA ASN A 112 1.34 -4.91 24.55
C ASN A 112 2.19 -5.92 23.77
N SER A 113 1.58 -6.78 22.93
CA SER A 113 2.31 -7.70 22.07
C SER A 113 3.15 -6.93 21.04
N VAL A 114 4.40 -7.37 20.84
CA VAL A 114 5.32 -6.78 19.86
C VAL A 114 5.32 -7.64 18.59
N PHE A 115 5.19 -6.98 17.44
CA PHE A 115 5.23 -7.60 16.12
C PHE A 115 6.31 -6.97 15.25
N GLN A 116 6.88 -7.75 14.34
CA GLN A 116 7.69 -7.18 13.26
C GLN A 116 6.77 -6.48 12.25
N ILE A 117 7.01 -5.20 12.01
CA ILE A 117 6.17 -4.38 11.13
C ILE A 117 6.63 -4.40 9.66
N GLY A 118 7.73 -5.08 9.35
CA GLY A 118 8.24 -5.24 7.98
C GLY A 118 8.34 -3.90 7.22
N GLY A 119 7.80 -3.87 6.00
CA GLY A 119 7.86 -2.72 5.08
C GLY A 119 7.26 -1.41 5.62
N TYR A 120 6.42 -1.45 6.68
CA TYR A 120 5.97 -0.22 7.35
C TYR A 120 7.14 0.57 7.97
N SER A 121 8.28 -0.08 8.24
CA SER A 121 9.51 0.60 8.69
C SER A 121 9.94 1.71 7.73
N MET A 122 9.69 1.56 6.42
CA MET A 122 10.03 2.56 5.42
C MET A 122 9.25 3.86 5.58
N THR A 123 8.03 3.82 6.15
CA THR A 123 7.29 5.05 6.49
C THR A 123 8.02 5.85 7.56
N PHE A 124 8.59 5.19 8.57
CA PHE A 124 9.37 5.87 9.61
C PHE A 124 10.67 6.44 9.06
N ILE A 125 11.36 5.70 8.18
CA ILE A 125 12.57 6.17 7.50
C ILE A 125 12.24 7.42 6.64
N ALA A 126 11.15 7.39 5.87
CA ALA A 126 10.71 8.52 5.06
C ALA A 126 10.39 9.76 5.92
N VAL A 127 9.74 9.59 7.09
CA VAL A 127 9.48 10.67 8.03
C VAL A 127 10.78 11.23 8.63
N ALA A 128 11.76 10.37 8.95
CA ALA A 128 13.05 10.80 9.45
C ALA A 128 13.81 11.65 8.42
N ILE A 129 13.82 11.23 7.15
CA ILE A 129 14.41 12.01 6.05
C ILE A 129 13.66 13.32 5.85
N ALA A 130 12.32 13.29 5.86
CA ALA A 130 11.50 14.50 5.73
C ALA A 130 11.79 15.51 6.84
N LYS A 131 12.06 15.05 8.06
CA LYS A 131 12.46 15.93 9.17
C LYS A 131 13.83 16.57 8.94
N LEU A 132 14.78 15.85 8.35
CA LEU A 132 16.09 16.42 7.97
C LEU A 132 15.95 17.47 6.86
N VAL A 133 15.02 17.25 5.92
CA VAL A 133 14.70 18.24 4.88
C VAL A 133 14.04 19.49 5.47
N ASP A 134 13.08 19.32 6.38
CA ASP A 134 12.42 20.43 7.10
C ASP A 134 13.42 21.25 7.92
N ASP A 135 14.42 20.59 8.54
CA ASP A 135 15.51 21.23 9.26
C ASP A 135 16.57 21.88 8.33
N GLY A 136 16.41 21.80 7.01
CA GLY A 136 17.34 22.35 6.02
C GLY A 136 18.71 21.67 5.98
N LYS A 137 18.83 20.44 6.51
CA LYS A 137 20.10 19.69 6.57
C LYS A 137 20.42 18.94 5.28
N VAL A 138 19.37 18.53 4.56
CA VAL A 138 19.44 17.86 3.26
C VAL A 138 18.31 18.38 2.37
N THR A 139 18.38 18.15 1.07
CA THR A 139 17.26 18.41 0.15
C THR A 139 16.85 17.13 -0.57
N TRP A 140 15.59 17.06 -1.02
CA TRP A 140 15.12 15.92 -1.82
C TRP A 140 15.88 15.77 -3.14
N GLN A 141 16.53 16.83 -3.62
CA GLN A 141 17.32 16.87 -4.85
C GLN A 141 18.79 16.51 -4.60
N ASP A 142 19.21 16.34 -3.36
CA ASP A 142 20.56 15.90 -3.05
C ASP A 142 20.79 14.53 -3.68
N SER A 143 21.92 14.37 -4.35
CA SER A 143 22.28 13.07 -4.91
C SER A 143 22.75 12.14 -3.80
N ILE A 144 22.46 10.84 -3.93
CA ILE A 144 22.88 9.83 -2.95
C ILE A 144 24.40 9.90 -2.75
N LYS A 145 25.14 10.07 -3.85
CA LYS A 145 26.61 10.12 -3.86
C LYS A 145 27.20 11.32 -3.12
N GLN A 146 26.45 12.41 -2.91
CA GLN A 146 26.88 13.52 -2.06
C GLN A 146 27.00 13.09 -0.59
N HIS A 147 26.06 12.26 -0.12
CA HIS A 147 26.00 11.80 1.26
C HIS A 147 26.77 10.48 1.48
N LEU A 148 26.86 9.65 0.44
CA LEU A 148 27.57 8.38 0.42
C LEU A 148 28.57 8.35 -0.75
N PRO A 149 29.78 8.94 -0.62
CA PRO A 149 30.75 9.03 -1.72
C PRO A 149 31.22 7.68 -2.29
N TRP A 150 31.12 6.61 -1.49
CA TRP A 150 31.43 5.22 -1.87
C TRP A 150 30.25 4.49 -2.53
N PHE A 151 29.13 5.18 -2.78
CA PHE A 151 28.00 4.64 -3.51
C PHE A 151 28.37 4.42 -4.98
N GLU A 152 28.30 3.16 -5.40
CA GLU A 152 28.61 2.71 -6.76
C GLU A 152 27.55 1.71 -7.24
N LEU A 153 27.18 1.80 -8.52
CA LEU A 153 26.26 0.86 -9.17
C LEU A 153 26.83 0.40 -10.51
N VAL A 154 26.27 -0.69 -11.04
CA VAL A 154 26.49 -1.08 -12.44
C VAL A 154 25.90 -0.01 -13.38
N ASP A 155 24.68 0.49 -13.10
CA ASP A 155 24.08 1.61 -13.82
C ASP A 155 24.73 2.94 -13.42
N LYS A 156 25.65 3.43 -14.27
CA LYS A 156 26.37 4.69 -14.06
C LYS A 156 25.50 5.94 -14.19
N TYR A 157 24.36 5.86 -14.86
CA TYR A 157 23.41 6.97 -14.88
C TYR A 157 22.72 7.08 -13.53
N ALA A 158 22.15 5.98 -13.03
CA ALA A 158 21.50 5.95 -11.72
C ALA A 158 22.47 6.29 -10.59
N GLU A 159 23.71 5.78 -10.63
CA GLU A 159 24.75 6.10 -9.64
C GLU A 159 24.99 7.61 -9.51
N LYS A 160 24.95 8.33 -10.63
CA LYS A 160 25.25 9.76 -10.70
C LYS A 160 24.03 10.64 -10.41
N HIS A 161 22.85 10.20 -10.82
CA HIS A 161 21.66 11.04 -10.88
C HIS A 161 20.59 10.70 -9.84
N ALA A 162 20.70 9.57 -9.14
CA ALA A 162 19.73 9.22 -8.12
C ALA A 162 19.81 10.15 -6.91
N THR A 163 18.62 10.55 -6.46
CA THR A 163 18.43 11.50 -5.38
C THR A 163 17.81 10.87 -4.14
N LEU A 164 17.85 11.58 -3.00
CA LEU A 164 17.10 11.17 -1.81
C LEU A 164 15.59 11.08 -2.08
N GLY A 165 15.05 11.95 -2.94
CA GLY A 165 13.66 11.89 -3.37
C GLY A 165 13.33 10.61 -4.12
N ASP A 166 14.22 10.17 -5.01
CA ASP A 166 14.03 8.92 -5.77
C ASP A 166 13.98 7.69 -4.85
N LEU A 167 14.82 7.65 -3.82
CA LEU A 167 14.77 6.58 -2.81
C LEU A 167 13.45 6.63 -2.02
N ALA A 168 13.08 7.80 -1.52
CA ALA A 168 11.88 7.98 -0.70
C ALA A 168 10.58 7.68 -1.48
N SER A 169 10.56 7.92 -2.78
CA SER A 169 9.42 7.64 -3.65
C SER A 169 9.48 6.25 -4.30
N MET A 170 10.44 5.41 -3.90
CA MET A 170 10.71 4.08 -4.48
C MET A 170 10.87 4.12 -6.02
N ASN A 171 11.35 5.24 -6.56
CA ASN A 171 11.55 5.49 -7.99
C ASN A 171 13.04 5.37 -8.35
N PHE A 172 13.62 4.24 -7.96
CA PHE A 172 15.04 3.94 -8.15
C PHE A 172 15.21 2.75 -9.10
N VAL A 173 16.45 2.35 -9.44
CA VAL A 173 16.68 1.15 -10.27
C VAL A 173 16.12 -0.11 -9.58
N ASP A 174 15.86 -1.14 -10.37
CA ASP A 174 15.48 -2.46 -9.87
C ASP A 174 16.61 -3.46 -10.08
N VAL A 175 16.61 -4.50 -9.25
CA VAL A 175 17.66 -5.52 -9.20
C VAL A 175 17.12 -6.81 -9.81
N ASP A 176 17.95 -7.56 -10.53
CA ASP A 176 17.54 -8.87 -11.07
C ASP A 176 17.32 -9.90 -9.94
N ASP A 177 16.22 -10.64 -10.00
CA ASP A 177 15.50 -11.17 -8.84
C ASP A 177 15.89 -12.61 -8.45
N SER A 178 16.90 -13.23 -9.09
CA SER A 178 17.24 -14.64 -8.83
C SER A 178 18.54 -14.89 -8.05
N ASP A 179 19.59 -14.11 -8.27
CA ASP A 179 20.90 -14.33 -7.58
C ASP A 179 21.26 -13.23 -6.58
N SER A 180 20.68 -12.03 -6.72
CA SER A 180 21.09 -10.84 -5.95
C SER A 180 20.76 -10.91 -4.45
N MET A 181 19.64 -11.54 -4.08
CA MET A 181 19.22 -11.70 -2.67
C MET A 181 20.03 -12.78 -1.93
N LEU A 182 20.56 -13.77 -2.65
CA LEU A 182 21.38 -14.87 -2.09
C LEU A 182 22.88 -14.50 -2.12
N GLU A 183 23.32 -13.70 -3.09
CA GLU A 183 24.69 -13.18 -3.17
C GLU A 183 24.96 -11.97 -2.27
N MET A 184 23.91 -11.31 -1.77
CA MET A 184 23.98 -10.54 -0.53
C MET A 184 24.20 -11.51 0.64
N ASN A 185 25.38 -12.13 0.66
CA ASN A 185 25.92 -12.83 1.80
C ASN A 185 25.81 -11.90 3.00
N PHE A 186 24.80 -12.13 3.84
CA PHE A 186 24.69 -11.53 5.17
C PHE A 186 25.83 -12.09 6.02
N ASP A 187 27.05 -11.65 5.73
CA ASP A 187 28.21 -11.88 6.57
C ASP A 187 27.93 -11.18 7.92
N PRO A 188 28.02 -11.90 9.04
CA PRO A 188 27.71 -11.36 10.36
C PRO A 188 28.62 -10.18 10.78
N TYR A 189 29.65 -9.85 10.00
CA TYR A 189 30.56 -8.74 10.25
C TYR A 189 30.39 -7.52 9.32
N PHE A 190 29.27 -7.42 8.58
CA PHE A 190 29.05 -6.27 7.70
C PHE A 190 28.99 -4.93 8.44
N THR A 191 29.51 -3.91 7.78
CA THR A 191 29.25 -2.51 8.12
C THR A 191 28.26 -1.92 7.12
N GLU A 192 27.60 -0.81 7.49
CA GLU A 192 26.77 -0.04 6.55
C GLU A 192 27.53 0.27 5.25
N ARG A 193 28.81 0.66 5.36
CA ARG A 193 29.65 0.96 4.20
C ARG A 193 29.81 -0.24 3.28
N THR A 194 30.18 -1.40 3.83
CA THR A 194 30.37 -2.61 3.00
C THR A 194 29.07 -3.02 2.31
N MET A 195 27.91 -2.79 2.96
CA MET A 195 26.58 -3.00 2.35
C MET A 195 26.38 -2.11 1.14
N VAL A 196 26.62 -0.82 1.29
CA VAL A 196 26.47 0.15 0.20
C VAL A 196 27.45 -0.13 -0.94
N GLU A 197 28.70 -0.50 -0.63
CA GLU A 197 29.71 -0.84 -1.65
C GLU A 197 29.36 -2.13 -2.40
N SER A 198 28.66 -3.08 -1.77
CA SER A 198 28.23 -4.33 -2.41
C SER A 198 27.25 -4.10 -3.56
N LEU A 199 26.54 -2.96 -3.55
CA LEU A 199 25.58 -2.57 -4.59
C LEU A 199 26.22 -2.40 -5.97
N ARG A 200 27.54 -2.20 -6.04
CA ARG A 200 28.30 -2.15 -7.30
C ARG A 200 28.26 -3.46 -8.08
N LEU A 201 27.93 -4.55 -7.41
CA LEU A 201 27.84 -5.90 -8.00
C LEU A 201 26.44 -6.18 -8.56
N LEU A 202 25.43 -5.38 -8.18
CA LEU A 202 24.05 -5.64 -8.56
C LEU A 202 23.80 -5.24 -10.00
N ASN A 203 23.43 -6.23 -10.81
CA ASN A 203 22.98 -5.97 -12.16
C ASN A 203 21.58 -5.34 -12.12
N THR A 204 21.43 -4.20 -12.77
CA THR A 204 20.18 -3.44 -12.77
C THR A 204 19.34 -3.83 -13.97
N THR A 205 18.09 -4.23 -13.75
CA THR A 205 17.18 -4.67 -14.82
C THR A 205 16.36 -3.54 -15.42
N ARG A 206 16.29 -2.39 -14.73
CA ARG A 206 15.48 -1.25 -15.12
C ARG A 206 16.25 0.06 -15.06
N ALA A 207 16.05 0.90 -16.08
CA ALA A 207 16.55 2.27 -16.12
C ALA A 207 15.80 3.18 -15.12
N HIS A 208 16.56 4.06 -14.46
CA HIS A 208 16.07 5.15 -13.61
C HIS A 208 15.01 6.00 -14.35
N HIS A 209 13.91 6.36 -13.65
CA HIS A 209 12.80 7.19 -14.16
C HIS A 209 11.95 6.62 -15.32
N SER A 210 11.97 5.31 -15.56
CA SER A 210 11.17 4.71 -16.63
C SER A 210 9.64 4.70 -16.36
N TYR A 211 9.17 4.15 -15.23
CA TYR A 211 7.76 4.18 -14.77
C TYR A 211 7.66 3.93 -13.25
N TRP A 212 6.52 4.23 -12.62
CA TRP A 212 6.27 4.01 -11.18
C TRP A 212 6.01 2.51 -10.87
N LEU A 213 7.01 1.83 -10.32
CA LEU A 213 6.90 0.48 -9.74
C LEU A 213 7.64 0.46 -8.41
N GLN A 214 7.12 -0.29 -7.43
CA GLN A 214 7.74 -0.43 -6.12
C GLN A 214 9.11 -1.11 -6.28
N SER A 215 10.21 -0.35 -6.14
CA SER A 215 11.56 -0.91 -6.22
C SER A 215 11.84 -1.81 -5.02
N LYS A 216 12.33 -3.04 -5.29
CA LYS A 216 12.79 -3.96 -4.24
C LYS A 216 14.09 -3.50 -3.58
N PHE A 217 14.86 -2.67 -4.27
CA PHE A 217 16.12 -2.12 -3.79
C PHE A 217 15.96 -1.31 -2.49
N VAL A 218 14.87 -0.55 -2.37
CA VAL A 218 14.62 0.31 -1.19
C VAL A 218 14.07 -0.49 -0.01
N GLN A 219 13.72 -1.77 -0.20
CA GLN A 219 13.26 -2.65 0.88
C GLN A 219 14.40 -3.35 1.63
N LEU A 220 15.63 -3.22 1.13
CA LEU A 220 16.88 -3.74 1.71
C LEU A 220 17.34 -2.85 2.87
#